data_AF-M5DNB3-F1
#
_entry.id   AF-M5DNB3-F1
#
_cell.length_a   1.000
_cell.length_b   1.000
_cell.length_c   1.000
_cell.angle_alpha   90.00
_cell.angle_beta   90.00
_cell.angle_gamma   90.00
#
_symmetry.space_group_name_H-M   'P 1'
#
loop_
_entity.id
_entity.type
_entity.pdbx_description
1 polymer ?
#
loop_
_entity_poly.entity_id
_entity_poly.type
_entity_poly.pdbx_seq_one_letter_code
_entity_poly.pdbx_strand_id
1 'polypeptide(L)'
;MATPKKTTAAEEAKAKADAEAQAKAAADAEAKAKADAEAQAKAAADAEAKAKADAEAEAKADAEAEAKADAEAEAAEQVTPDFIEVATVKGVPSFRRAGFAFTQQPTLIAMDDLSEDQIAALMSEPRLVVTPIMEGAE
;
A
#
# COMPACT_ATOMS: atom_id res chain seq x y z
N MET A 1 96.32 -5.72 -22.06
CA MET A 1 95.48 -4.81 -21.26
C MET A 1 94.03 -4.99 -21.69
N ALA A 2 93.24 -5.71 -20.90
CA ALA A 2 91.82 -5.92 -21.17
C ALA A 2 91.03 -4.75 -20.57
N THR A 3 90.23 -4.06 -21.38
CA THR A 3 89.32 -3.01 -20.93
C THR A 3 87.88 -3.56 -20.84
N PRO A 4 87.31 -3.70 -19.63
CA PRO A 4 85.92 -4.09 -19.43
C PRO A 4 85.06 -2.81 -19.48
N LYS A 5 84.64 -2.38 -20.67
CA LYS A 5 83.73 -1.21 -20.81
C LYS A 5 82.38 -1.54 -21.44
N LYS A 6 82.20 -2.78 -21.95
CA LYS A 6 80.97 -3.22 -22.62
C LYS A 6 79.96 -3.84 -21.65
N THR A 7 80.42 -4.43 -20.56
CA THR A 7 79.57 -5.14 -19.57
C THR A 7 78.73 -4.17 -18.75
N THR A 8 79.29 -3.04 -18.32
CA THR A 8 78.59 -2.04 -17.49
C THR A 8 77.49 -1.30 -18.26
N ALA A 9 77.73 -0.94 -19.53
CA ALA A 9 76.74 -0.23 -20.35
C ALA A 9 75.51 -1.10 -20.70
N ALA A 10 75.70 -2.41 -20.92
CA ALA A 10 74.60 -3.34 -21.17
C ALA A 10 73.76 -3.60 -19.91
N GLU A 11 74.40 -3.65 -18.74
CA GLU A 11 73.74 -3.87 -17.45
C GLU A 11 72.95 -2.62 -17.01
N GLU A 12 73.49 -1.42 -17.25
CA GLU A 12 72.80 -0.15 -16.99
C GLU A 12 71.58 0.06 -17.91
N ALA A 13 71.69 -0.31 -19.19
CA ALA A 13 70.56 -0.29 -20.12
C ALA A 13 69.44 -1.27 -19.71
N LYS A 14 69.82 -2.47 -19.24
CA LYS A 14 68.87 -3.47 -18.74
C LYS A 14 68.18 -3.00 -17.45
N ALA A 15 68.93 -2.40 -16.52
CA ALA A 15 68.36 -1.86 -15.29
C ALA A 15 67.38 -0.70 -15.55
N LYS A 16 67.69 0.18 -16.51
CA LYS A 16 66.75 1.23 -16.94
C LYS A 16 65.48 0.67 -17.57
N ALA A 17 65.60 -0.32 -18.46
CA ALA A 17 64.44 -0.95 -19.08
C ALA A 17 63.54 -1.68 -18.07
N ASP A 18 64.13 -2.34 -17.06
CA ASP A 18 63.39 -3.01 -15.99
C ASP A 18 62.66 -2.00 -15.09
N ALA A 19 63.34 -0.90 -14.74
CA ALA A 19 62.74 0.19 -13.95
C ALA A 19 61.58 0.88 -14.70
N GLU A 20 61.72 1.10 -16.01
CA GLU A 20 60.63 1.66 -16.84
C GLU A 20 59.45 0.71 -16.95
N ALA A 21 59.71 -0.60 -17.10
CA ALA A 21 58.67 -1.62 -17.14
C ALA A 21 57.92 -1.73 -15.81
N GLN A 22 58.62 -1.70 -14.67
CA GLN A 22 58.00 -1.67 -13.35
C GLN A 22 57.18 -0.40 -13.12
N ALA A 23 57.70 0.77 -13.49
CA ALA A 23 56.98 2.04 -13.35
C ALA A 23 55.68 2.03 -14.17
N LYS A 24 55.73 1.49 -15.39
CA LYS A 24 54.55 1.36 -16.25
C LYS A 24 53.52 0.36 -15.70
N ALA A 25 53.99 -0.77 -15.16
CA ALA A 25 53.12 -1.77 -14.54
C ALA A 25 52.44 -1.23 -13.26
N ALA A 26 53.18 -0.47 -12.44
CA ALA A 26 52.63 0.18 -11.26
C ALA A 26 51.57 1.24 -11.61
N ALA A 27 51.82 2.05 -12.66
CA ALA A 27 50.87 3.04 -13.14
C ALA A 27 49.58 2.40 -13.69
N ASP A 28 49.70 1.29 -14.43
CA ASP A 28 48.54 0.55 -14.96
C ASP A 28 47.72 -0.08 -13.83
N ALA A 29 48.39 -0.66 -12.83
CA ALA A 29 47.74 -1.22 -11.64
C ALA A 29 47.00 -0.15 -10.82
N GLU A 30 47.60 1.03 -10.63
CA GLU A 30 46.95 2.14 -9.92
C GLU A 30 45.74 2.69 -10.69
N ALA A 31 45.87 2.85 -12.01
CA ALA A 31 44.76 3.29 -12.87
C ALA A 31 43.59 2.29 -12.82
N LYS A 32 43.88 0.99 -12.86
CA LYS A 32 42.87 -0.06 -12.76
C LYS A 32 42.19 -0.10 -11.39
N ALA A 33 42.96 0.09 -10.30
CA ALA A 33 42.40 0.16 -8.95
C ALA A 33 41.48 1.37 -8.75
N LYS A 34 41.85 2.54 -9.29
CA LYS A 34 41.00 3.74 -9.26
C LYS A 34 39.71 3.54 -10.06
N ALA A 35 39.79 2.96 -11.26
CA ALA A 35 38.62 2.68 -12.08
C ALA A 35 37.65 1.68 -11.41
N ASP A 36 38.17 0.64 -10.76
CA ASP A 36 37.34 -0.33 -10.02
C ASP A 36 36.65 0.32 -8.81
N ALA A 37 37.38 1.15 -8.05
CA ALA A 37 36.83 1.89 -6.91
C ALA A 37 35.73 2.88 -7.33
N GLU A 38 35.91 3.61 -8.43
CA GLU A 38 34.88 4.50 -8.97
C GLU A 38 33.65 3.72 -9.46
N ALA A 39 33.84 2.56 -10.10
CA ALA A 39 32.73 1.71 -10.55
C ALA A 39 31.92 1.16 -9.36
N GLN A 40 32.59 0.69 -8.30
CA GLN A 40 31.92 0.22 -7.08
C GLN A 40 31.16 1.34 -6.37
N ALA A 41 31.76 2.54 -6.26
CA ALA A 41 31.09 3.69 -5.64
C ALA A 41 29.83 4.10 -6.41
N LYS A 42 29.88 4.07 -7.75
CA LYS A 42 28.72 4.39 -8.59
C LYS A 42 27.62 3.35 -8.47
N ALA A 43 27.97 2.06 -8.41
CA ALA A 43 27.01 0.97 -8.23
C ALA A 43 26.32 1.01 -6.85
N ALA A 44 27.07 1.35 -5.80
CA ALA A 44 26.51 1.50 -4.45
C ALA A 44 25.52 2.68 -4.37
N ALA A 45 25.85 3.82 -5.02
CA ALA A 45 24.97 4.99 -5.06
C ALA A 45 23.66 4.72 -5.82
N ASP A 46 23.72 3.99 -6.95
CA ASP A 46 22.53 3.62 -7.73
C ASP A 46 21.62 2.65 -6.95
N ALA A 47 22.21 1.69 -6.24
CA ALA A 47 21.47 0.76 -5.39
C ALA A 47 20.78 1.46 -4.22
N GLU A 48 21.44 2.42 -3.55
CA GLU A 48 20.83 3.18 -2.45
C GLU A 48 19.68 4.09 -2.94
N ALA A 49 19.84 4.72 -4.11
CA ALA A 49 18.79 5.54 -4.72
C ALA A 49 17.55 4.70 -5.07
N LYS A 50 17.75 3.49 -5.62
CA LYS A 50 16.66 2.59 -5.95
C LYS A 50 15.93 2.07 -4.71
N ALA A 51 16.66 1.76 -3.63
CA ALA A 51 16.06 1.31 -2.37
C ALA A 51 15.21 2.39 -1.68
N LYS A 52 15.64 3.66 -1.73
CA LYS A 52 14.83 4.78 -1.18
C LYS A 52 13.56 5.04 -1.98
N ALA A 53 13.63 4.93 -3.31
CA ALA A 53 12.46 5.13 -4.18
C ALA A 53 11.39 4.05 -3.99
N ASP A 54 11.79 2.80 -3.76
CA ASP A 54 10.87 1.68 -3.52
C ASP A 54 10.14 1.83 -2.17
N ALA A 55 10.88 2.22 -1.12
CA ALA A 55 10.33 2.44 0.22
C ALA A 55 9.34 3.61 0.31
N GLU A 56 9.56 4.70 -0.45
CA GLU A 56 8.59 5.81 -0.51
C GLU A 56 7.31 5.46 -1.29
N ALA A 57 7.38 4.52 -2.24
CA ALA A 57 6.22 4.09 -3.02
C ALA A 57 5.29 3.17 -2.21
N GLU A 58 5.84 2.25 -1.42
CA GLU A 58 5.05 1.39 -0.51
C GLU A 58 4.34 2.21 0.58
N ALA A 59 5.04 3.19 1.17
CA ALA A 59 4.48 4.00 2.26
C ALA A 59 3.30 4.91 1.84
N LYS A 60 3.24 5.34 0.57
CA LYS A 60 2.10 6.11 0.05
C LYS A 60 0.89 5.24 -0.31
N ALA A 61 1.14 4.00 -0.77
CA ALA A 61 0.06 3.10 -1.15
C ALA A 61 -0.75 2.61 0.05
N ASP A 62 -0.09 2.35 1.19
CA ASP A 62 -0.76 1.89 2.42
C ASP A 62 -1.62 3.00 3.06
N ALA A 63 -1.13 4.25 3.05
CA ALA A 63 -1.85 5.40 3.59
C ALA A 63 -3.10 5.78 2.79
N GLU A 64 -3.11 5.57 1.47
CA GLU A 64 -4.29 5.85 0.63
C GLU A 64 -5.38 4.76 0.75
N ALA A 65 -4.97 3.52 1.09
CA ALA A 65 -5.88 2.40 1.30
C ALA A 65 -6.64 2.50 2.64
N GLU A 66 -5.97 2.87 3.73
CA GLU A 66 -6.64 3.10 5.02
C GLU A 66 -7.62 4.27 4.96
N ALA A 67 -7.25 5.38 4.32
CA ALA A 67 -8.10 6.57 4.23
C ALA A 67 -9.39 6.33 3.43
N LYS A 68 -9.37 5.40 2.47
CA LYS A 68 -10.57 5.05 1.68
C LYS A 68 -11.48 4.07 2.42
N ALA A 69 -10.92 3.17 3.22
CA ALA A 69 -11.70 2.21 4.00
C ALA A 69 -12.48 2.89 5.13
N ASP A 70 -11.89 3.89 5.79
CA ASP A 70 -12.56 4.65 6.86
C ASP A 70 -13.72 5.51 6.33
N ALA A 71 -13.52 6.14 5.16
CA ALA A 71 -14.54 6.95 4.51
C ALA A 71 -15.75 6.13 3.99
N GLU A 72 -15.56 4.85 3.63
CA GLU A 72 -16.66 3.98 3.19
C GLU A 72 -17.46 3.44 4.39
N ALA A 73 -16.82 3.30 5.56
CA ALA A 73 -17.48 2.90 6.81
C ALA A 73 -18.36 4.03 7.39
N GLU A 74 -17.87 5.27 7.44
CA GLU A 74 -18.70 6.42 7.87
C GLU A 74 -19.87 6.71 6.89
N ALA A 75 -19.69 6.46 5.60
CA ALA A 75 -20.76 6.61 4.62
C ALA A 75 -21.80 5.50 4.72
N ALA A 76 -21.42 4.27 5.09
CA ALA A 76 -22.37 3.19 5.35
C ALA A 76 -23.18 3.43 6.64
N GLU A 77 -22.56 4.05 7.65
CA GLU A 77 -23.22 4.40 8.92
C GLU A 77 -24.25 5.54 8.76
N GLN A 78 -24.07 6.46 7.81
CA GLN A 78 -25.04 7.52 7.52
C GLN A 78 -26.17 7.11 6.56
N VAL A 79 -26.07 5.94 5.92
CA VAL A 79 -27.07 5.46 4.94
C VAL A 79 -27.98 4.38 5.56
N THR A 80 -27.84 4.10 6.86
CA THR A 80 -28.84 3.27 7.56
C THR A 80 -30.15 4.05 7.64
N PRO A 81 -31.28 3.46 7.20
CA PRO A 81 -32.58 4.12 7.28
C PRO A 81 -32.96 4.35 8.74
N ASP A 82 -33.26 5.60 9.10
CA ASP A 82 -33.55 6.01 10.48
C ASP A 82 -34.91 5.45 10.97
N PHE A 83 -35.86 5.27 10.05
CA PHE A 83 -37.20 4.75 10.34
C PHE A 83 -37.58 3.55 9.45
N ILE A 84 -38.47 2.72 9.96
CA ILE A 84 -39.19 1.71 9.19
C ILE A 84 -40.69 1.95 9.24
N GLU A 85 -41.33 1.88 8.08
CA GLU A 85 -42.78 1.79 7.96
C GLU A 85 -43.20 0.34 7.90
N VAL A 86 -44.09 -0.06 8.81
CA VAL A 86 -44.63 -1.42 8.85
C VAL A 86 -46.15 -1.40 8.73
N ALA A 87 -46.68 -2.14 7.76
CA ALA A 87 -48.12 -2.31 7.54
C ALA A 87 -48.46 -3.78 7.31
N THR A 88 -49.68 -4.21 7.64
CA THR A 88 -50.14 -5.56 7.29
C THR A 88 -50.52 -5.65 5.82
N VAL A 89 -50.25 -6.81 5.19
CA VAL A 89 -50.68 -7.08 3.82
C VAL A 89 -52.20 -7.06 3.67
N LYS A 90 -52.68 -6.81 2.45
CA LYS A 90 -54.11 -6.81 2.12
C LYS A 90 -54.75 -8.14 2.50
N GLY A 91 -55.77 -8.09 3.35
CA GLY A 91 -56.50 -9.27 3.84
C GLY A 91 -56.16 -9.68 5.28
N VAL A 92 -55.12 -9.11 5.89
CA VAL A 92 -54.83 -9.25 7.32
C VAL A 92 -55.29 -7.98 8.02
N PRO A 93 -56.27 -8.03 8.96
CA PRO A 93 -56.79 -6.83 9.61
C PRO A 93 -55.90 -6.31 10.74
N SER A 94 -55.24 -7.21 11.47
CA SER A 94 -54.27 -6.87 12.51
C SER A 94 -53.25 -8.00 12.70
N PHE A 95 -52.02 -7.64 13.06
CA PHE A 95 -50.95 -8.58 13.34
C PHE A 95 -50.04 -8.05 14.44
N ARG A 96 -49.53 -8.93 15.32
CA ARG A 96 -48.59 -8.53 16.39
C ARG A 96 -47.25 -9.20 16.19
N ARG A 97 -46.17 -8.41 16.23
CA ARG A 97 -44.78 -8.89 16.11
C ARG A 97 -43.85 -7.91 16.80
N ALA A 98 -42.76 -8.41 17.38
CA ALA A 98 -41.78 -7.59 18.11
C ALA A 98 -42.38 -6.68 19.22
N GLY A 99 -43.54 -7.06 19.80
CA GLY A 99 -44.24 -6.25 20.81
C GLY A 99 -45.17 -5.17 20.24
N PHE A 100 -45.09 -4.88 18.95
CA PHE A 100 -45.95 -3.91 18.25
C PHE A 100 -47.18 -4.58 17.63
N ALA A 101 -48.27 -3.81 17.51
CA ALA A 101 -49.49 -4.22 16.83
C ALA A 101 -49.63 -3.43 15.52
N PHE A 102 -49.53 -4.14 14.40
CA PHE A 102 -49.62 -3.59 13.06
C PHE A 102 -51.03 -3.78 12.50
N THR A 103 -51.45 -2.82 11.70
CA THR A 103 -52.72 -2.86 10.96
C THR A 103 -52.46 -2.49 9.50
N GLN A 104 -53.52 -2.33 8.71
CA GLN A 104 -53.39 -1.86 7.33
C GLN A 104 -52.90 -0.40 7.25
N GLN A 105 -52.96 0.36 8.35
CA GLN A 105 -52.34 1.67 8.42
C GLN A 105 -50.82 1.52 8.62
N PRO A 106 -50.00 2.20 7.81
CA PRO A 106 -48.56 2.19 8.00
C PRO A 106 -48.22 2.78 9.37
N THR A 107 -47.42 2.04 10.13
CA THR A 107 -46.91 2.47 11.42
C THR A 107 -45.43 2.77 11.26
N LEU A 108 -45.06 4.02 11.51
CA LEU A 108 -43.67 4.47 11.53
C LEU A 108 -43.03 4.08 12.86
N ILE A 109 -41.91 3.36 12.82
CA ILE A 109 -41.12 2.99 13.99
C ILE A 109 -39.67 3.38 13.73
N ALA A 110 -39.03 4.02 14.71
CA ALA A 110 -37.59 4.33 14.63
C ALA A 110 -36.79 3.02 14.68
N MET A 111 -35.79 2.86 13.81
CA MET A 111 -34.91 1.69 13.86
C MET A 111 -34.13 1.63 15.18
N ASP A 112 -33.81 2.75 15.81
CA ASP A 112 -33.08 2.81 17.09
C ASP A 112 -33.84 2.16 18.27
N ASP A 113 -35.17 2.16 18.23
CA ASP A 113 -36.01 1.49 19.24
C ASP A 113 -36.10 -0.03 19.02
N LEU A 114 -35.63 -0.51 17.86
CA LEU A 114 -35.73 -1.91 17.44
C LEU A 114 -34.36 -2.57 17.40
N SER A 115 -34.26 -3.76 17.99
CA SER A 115 -33.04 -4.58 17.82
C SER A 115 -32.93 -5.14 16.40
N GLU A 116 -31.71 -5.44 15.93
CA GLU A 116 -31.48 -6.07 14.61
C GLU A 116 -32.33 -7.34 14.41
N ASP A 117 -32.44 -8.18 15.45
CA ASP A 117 -33.31 -9.36 15.45
C ASP A 117 -34.80 -9.02 15.28
N GLN A 118 -35.26 -7.89 15.84
CA GLN A 118 -36.65 -7.45 15.70
C GLN A 118 -36.92 -6.93 14.29
N ILE A 119 -35.99 -6.16 13.72
CA ILE A 119 -36.05 -5.69 12.33
C ILE A 119 -36.08 -6.90 11.39
N ALA A 120 -35.17 -7.87 11.58
CA ALA A 120 -35.14 -9.09 10.79
C ALA A 120 -36.42 -9.92 10.95
N ALA A 121 -36.98 -10.01 12.17
CA ALA A 121 -38.23 -10.72 12.43
C ALA A 121 -39.46 -10.05 11.81
N LEU A 122 -39.44 -8.73 11.62
CA LEU A 122 -40.48 -7.97 10.91
C LEU A 122 -40.33 -8.14 9.40
N MET A 123 -39.12 -8.02 8.85
CA MET A 123 -38.85 -8.20 7.42
C MET A 123 -39.07 -9.65 6.95
N SER A 124 -38.83 -10.62 7.83
CA SER A 124 -39.08 -12.04 7.55
C SER A 124 -40.55 -12.43 7.65
N GLU A 125 -41.45 -11.54 8.09
CA GLU A 125 -42.86 -11.86 8.27
C GLU A 125 -43.64 -11.61 6.97
N PRO A 126 -44.15 -12.67 6.29
CA PRO A 126 -44.82 -12.52 5.00
C PRO A 126 -46.18 -11.82 5.08
N ARG A 127 -46.70 -11.61 6.30
CA ARG A 127 -47.95 -10.89 6.56
C ARG A 127 -47.75 -9.40 6.77
N LEU A 128 -46.50 -8.94 6.82
CA LEU A 128 -46.13 -7.55 6.99
C LEU A 128 -45.40 -7.06 5.73
N VAL A 129 -45.64 -5.80 5.41
CA VAL A 129 -44.88 -5.02 4.44
C VAL A 129 -44.03 -4.07 5.26
N VAL A 130 -42.71 -4.20 5.15
CA VAL A 130 -41.73 -3.37 5.85
C VAL A 130 -40.99 -2.54 4.80
N THR A 131 -41.06 -1.23 4.92
CA THR A 131 -40.40 -0.29 4.03
C THR A 131 -39.44 0.59 4.84
N PRO A 132 -38.11 0.47 4.66
CA PRO A 132 -37.17 1.39 5.29
C PRO A 132 -37.26 2.79 4.68
N ILE A 133 -37.21 3.83 5.52
CA ILE A 133 -37.27 5.24 5.14
C ILE A 133 -36.02 5.94 5.66
N MET A 134 -35.36 6.70 4.78
CA MET A 134 -34.28 7.61 5.16
C MET A 134 -34.88 8.95 5.59
N GLU A 135 -34.48 9.47 6.75
CA GLU A 135 -34.86 10.82 7.18
C GLU A 135 -34.30 11.83 6.16
N GLY A 136 -35.18 12.54 5.44
CA GLY A 136 -34.76 13.53 4.43
C GLY A 136 -35.55 13.53 3.10
N ALA A 137 -36.58 12.71 2.95
CA ALA A 137 -37.51 12.83 1.81
C ALA A 137 -38.68 13.78 2.14
N GLU A 138 -38.38 15.06 2.35
CA GLU A 138 -39.34 16.16 2.21
C GLU A 138 -38.96 17.07 1.03
#